data_AF-A0A8X7URM5-F1
#
_entry.id   AF-A0A8X7URM5-F1
#
_cell.length_a   1.000
_cell.length_b   1.000
_cell.length_c   1.000
_cell.angle_alpha   90.00
_cell.angle_beta   90.00
_cell.angle_gamma   90.00
#
_symmetry.space_group_name_H-M   'P 1'
#
loop_
_entity.id
_entity.type
_entity.pdbx_description
1 polymer ?
#
loop_
_entity_poly.entity_id
_entity_poly.type
_entity_poly.pdbx_seq_one_letter_code
_entity_poly.pdbx_strand_id
1 'polypeptide(L)'
;MPTCYYPGEIFEELPTIAPECLRSPDVSGQAWENVMKTQSTPNSVKRLLRERRGFGVTFLIPSASQRPWSPPVGYQCVYESYFRDDTKLWFPIPRLVTAYARRRDAAISQFLNGSWRIAVALMVMAAEIDISLSVRTFEELTSVSSLEDGLLSIKMRPSYNVIGGHPNKTLDWQRSYFYVKCDDSAFEDPPDDDFRILWNTLLGRTLSRPSDFSRIPGRVSCKRSCYRETRSRALGEYFLGEGSPFDRPYFQE
;
A
#
# COMPACT_ATOMS: atom_id res chain seq x y z
N MET A 1 7.58 17.90 11.21
CA MET A 1 6.17 18.31 11.41
C MET A 1 5.31 17.57 10.40
N PRO A 2 4.09 17.14 10.76
CA PRO A 2 3.14 16.64 9.78
C PRO A 2 2.74 17.75 8.82
N THR A 3 2.47 17.41 7.57
CA THR A 3 2.01 18.35 6.55
C THR A 3 0.79 17.76 5.84
N CYS A 4 -0.29 18.53 5.76
CA CYS A 4 -1.51 18.16 5.05
C CYS A 4 -1.54 18.79 3.65
N TYR A 5 -2.04 18.05 2.66
CA TYR A 5 -2.22 18.53 1.29
C TYR A 5 -3.69 18.86 1.00
N TYR A 6 -4.06 20.14 0.99
CA TYR A 6 -5.44 20.57 0.75
C TYR A 6 -5.76 20.77 -0.75
N PRO A 7 -7.05 20.75 -1.14
CA PRO A 7 -7.47 21.20 -2.47
C PRO A 7 -6.94 22.61 -2.79
N GLY A 8 -6.65 22.88 -4.06
CA GLY A 8 -6.02 24.15 -4.49
C GLY A 8 -4.50 24.17 -4.39
N GLU A 9 -3.88 23.00 -4.25
CA GLU A 9 -2.43 22.80 -4.17
C GLU A 9 -1.73 23.36 -2.92
N ILE A 10 -2.48 23.56 -1.84
CA ILE A 10 -2.00 24.17 -0.61
C ILE A 10 -1.42 23.09 0.31
N PHE A 11 -0.26 23.36 0.89
CA PHE A 11 0.33 22.52 1.93
C PHE A 11 0.37 23.28 3.24
N GLU A 12 -0.21 22.70 4.29
CA GLU A 12 -0.23 23.27 5.63
C GLU A 12 0.61 22.43 6.58
N GLU A 13 1.48 23.08 7.34
CA GLU A 13 2.21 22.41 8.42
C GLU A 13 1.31 22.35 9.67
N LEU A 14 1.09 21.13 10.15
CA LEU A 14 0.28 20.89 11.33
C LEU A 14 1.15 20.91 12.60
N PRO A 15 0.53 21.05 13.79
CA PRO A 15 1.23 20.95 15.05
C PRO A 15 2.09 19.69 15.16
N THR A 16 3.19 19.80 15.92
CA THR A 16 4.08 18.68 16.19
C THR A 16 3.31 17.52 16.81
N ILE A 17 3.65 16.30 16.40
CA ILE A 17 3.12 15.10 17.04
C ILE A 17 3.60 15.09 18.50
N ALA A 18 2.66 14.87 19.41
CA ALA A 18 2.96 14.81 20.83
C ALA A 18 3.97 13.68 21.13
N PRO A 19 4.97 13.88 22.02
CA PRO A 19 6.02 12.90 22.28
C PRO A 19 5.52 11.49 22.63
N GLU A 20 4.38 11.40 23.32
CA GLU A 20 3.70 10.15 23.71
C GLU A 20 3.19 9.32 22.52
N CYS A 21 2.96 9.97 21.38
CA CYS A 21 2.55 9.28 20.15
C CYS A 21 3.76 8.77 19.36
N LEU A 22 4.99 9.16 19.71
CA LEU A 22 6.19 8.67 19.05
C LEU A 22 6.56 7.29 19.59
N ARG A 23 6.84 6.35 18.67
CA ARG A 23 7.30 5.01 19.03
C ARG A 23 8.82 4.97 19.08
N SER A 24 9.36 4.12 19.95
CA SER A 24 10.80 3.85 20.00
C SER A 24 11.27 3.29 18.64
N PRO A 25 12.38 3.79 18.08
CA PRO A 25 12.99 3.21 16.90
C PRO A 25 13.72 1.89 17.20
N ASP A 26 14.11 1.69 18.46
CA ASP A 26 14.71 0.45 18.95
C ASP A 26 13.59 -0.53 19.30
N VAL A 27 13.41 -1.54 18.44
CA VAL A 27 12.48 -2.63 18.64
C VAL A 27 13.30 -3.90 18.71
N SER A 28 13.35 -4.53 19.88
CA SER A 28 14.13 -5.74 20.13
C SER A 28 13.82 -6.82 19.08
N GLY A 29 14.84 -7.29 18.36
CA GLY A 29 14.69 -8.27 17.27
C GLY A 29 14.40 -7.66 15.89
N GLN A 30 14.39 -6.33 15.75
CA GLN A 30 14.25 -5.61 14.47
C GLN A 30 15.52 -4.79 14.18
N ALA A 31 16.60 -5.49 13.84
CA ALA A 31 17.84 -4.87 13.37
C ALA A 31 18.02 -5.19 11.89
N TRP A 32 17.33 -4.45 11.02
CA TRP A 32 17.60 -4.55 9.59
C TRP A 32 18.78 -3.62 9.28
N GLU A 33 20.00 -4.18 9.25
CA GLU A 33 21.26 -3.44 9.07
C GLU A 33 21.27 -2.56 7.80
N ASN A 34 20.46 -2.93 6.79
CA ASN A 34 20.40 -2.26 5.50
C ASN A 34 19.44 -1.06 5.44
N VAL A 35 18.64 -0.78 6.48
CA VAL A 35 17.73 0.38 6.48
C VAL A 35 18.35 1.59 7.13
N MET A 36 18.70 2.53 6.27
CA MET A 36 19.19 3.85 6.65
C MET A 36 18.05 4.83 6.91
N LYS A 37 18.43 6.03 7.36
CA LYS A 37 17.52 7.18 7.39
C LYS A 37 16.86 7.37 6.03
N THR A 38 15.59 7.79 6.04
CA THR A 38 14.86 8.07 4.81
C THR A 38 15.56 9.14 3.96
N GLN A 39 15.51 8.96 2.64
CA GLN A 39 15.87 9.95 1.64
C GLN A 39 14.64 10.75 1.17
N SER A 40 13.44 10.43 1.66
CA SER A 40 12.24 11.24 1.43
C SER A 40 12.42 12.61 2.07
N THR A 41 12.10 13.64 1.30
CA THR A 41 12.10 15.03 1.73
C THR A 41 10.67 15.56 1.69
N PRO A 42 10.36 16.66 2.39
CA PRO A 42 9.06 17.30 2.24
C PRO A 42 8.76 17.61 0.77
N ASN A 43 9.75 18.06 -0.01
CA ASN A 43 9.55 18.40 -1.42
C ASN A 43 9.29 17.17 -2.31
N SER A 44 9.97 16.03 -2.07
CA SER A 44 9.72 14.81 -2.85
C SER A 44 8.32 14.27 -2.61
N VAL A 45 7.86 14.26 -1.34
CA VAL A 45 6.52 13.80 -0.98
C VAL A 45 5.45 14.78 -1.45
N LYS A 46 5.66 16.10 -1.32
CA LYS A 46 4.74 17.13 -1.87
C LYS A 46 4.55 16.96 -3.38
N ARG A 47 5.63 16.74 -4.14
CA ARG A 47 5.57 16.47 -5.58
C ARG A 47 4.77 15.19 -5.86
N LEU A 48 5.07 14.10 -5.15
CA LEU A 48 4.36 12.84 -5.29
C LEU A 48 2.85 12.99 -5.05
N LEU A 49 2.45 13.71 -4.00
CA LEU A 49 1.04 13.92 -3.67
C LEU A 49 0.31 14.77 -4.71
N ARG A 50 0.99 15.76 -5.33
CA ARG A 50 0.44 16.50 -6.48
C ARG A 50 0.22 15.58 -7.68
N GLU A 51 1.25 14.84 -8.06
CA GLU A 51 1.21 13.92 -9.22
C GLU A 51 0.12 12.85 -9.06
N ARG A 52 -0.10 12.36 -7.84
CA ARG A 52 -1.09 11.31 -7.52
C ARG A 52 -2.40 11.83 -6.96
N ARG A 53 -2.64 13.14 -7.04
CA ARG A 53 -3.89 13.79 -6.57
C ARG A 53 -4.29 13.37 -5.15
N GLY A 54 -3.31 13.25 -4.26
CA GLY A 54 -3.48 12.79 -2.88
C GLY A 54 -4.10 13.84 -1.95
N PHE A 55 -5.19 14.48 -2.38
CA PHE A 55 -5.85 15.54 -1.61
C PHE A 55 -6.32 15.03 -0.24
N GLY A 56 -6.19 15.89 0.77
CA GLY A 56 -6.45 15.60 2.18
C GLY A 56 -5.35 14.79 2.88
N VAL A 57 -4.42 14.19 2.13
CA VAL A 57 -3.40 13.30 2.72
C VAL A 57 -2.47 14.10 3.63
N THR A 58 -2.39 13.66 4.88
CA THR A 58 -1.40 14.15 5.85
C THR A 58 -0.20 13.22 5.89
N PHE A 59 0.98 13.75 5.63
CA PHE A 59 2.23 13.01 5.70
C PHE A 59 3.18 13.56 6.77
N LEU A 60 4.11 12.74 7.22
CA LEU A 60 5.21 13.10 8.10
C LEU A 60 6.50 12.49 7.56
N ILE A 61 7.57 13.30 7.50
CA ILE A 61 8.91 12.81 7.17
C ILE A 61 9.55 12.22 8.44
N PRO A 62 9.96 10.93 8.42
CA PRO A 62 10.68 10.29 9.51
C PRO A 62 11.95 11.07 9.90
N SER A 63 12.24 11.14 11.20
CA SER A 63 13.53 11.63 11.69
C SER A 63 14.67 10.66 11.34
N ALA A 64 15.92 11.07 11.59
CA ALA A 64 17.08 10.22 11.31
C ALA A 64 17.11 8.92 12.14
N SER A 65 16.48 8.89 13.31
CA SER A 65 16.38 7.72 14.17
C SER A 65 15.19 6.82 13.80
N GLN A 66 14.14 7.39 13.24
CA GLN A 66 12.93 6.66 12.85
C GLN A 66 13.17 5.75 11.63
N ARG A 67 12.41 4.65 11.58
CA ARG A 67 12.53 3.53 10.64
C ARG A 67 11.15 3.08 10.13
N PRO A 68 11.05 2.32 9.03
CA PRO A 68 9.77 1.86 8.49
C PRO A 68 8.88 1.09 9.49
N TRP A 69 9.48 0.43 10.48
CA TRP A 69 8.79 -0.29 11.55
C TRP A 69 8.48 0.55 12.81
N SER A 70 8.71 1.87 12.77
CA SER A 70 8.51 2.76 13.93
C SER A 70 7.66 4.02 13.62
N PRO A 71 6.57 3.91 12.81
CA PRO A 71 5.70 5.06 12.61
C PRO A 71 5.04 5.49 13.93
N PRO A 72 4.71 6.78 14.11
CA PRO A 72 3.93 7.25 15.25
C PRO A 72 2.55 6.59 15.35
N VAL A 73 1.91 6.70 16.52
CA VAL A 73 0.51 6.29 16.72
C VAL A 73 -0.39 7.07 15.76
N GLY A 74 -1.32 6.40 15.09
CA GLY A 74 -2.19 6.98 14.06
C GLY A 74 -1.52 7.18 12.69
N TYR A 75 -0.32 6.64 12.48
CA TYR A 75 0.38 6.68 11.19
C TYR A 75 0.81 5.28 10.73
N GLN A 76 0.87 5.10 9.41
CA GLN A 76 1.50 3.95 8.77
C GLN A 76 2.70 4.36 7.91
N CYS A 77 3.67 3.46 7.76
CA CYS A 77 4.78 3.67 6.85
C CYS A 77 4.45 3.18 5.43
N VAL A 78 4.79 4.00 4.44
CA VAL A 78 4.72 3.69 3.01
C VAL A 78 6.00 4.15 2.32
N TYR A 79 6.33 3.55 1.18
CA TYR A 79 7.45 3.97 0.35
C TYR A 79 6.96 4.87 -0.79
N GLU A 80 7.76 5.86 -1.19
CA GLU A 80 7.45 6.66 -2.38
C GLU A 80 7.31 5.77 -3.62
N SER A 81 8.11 4.70 -3.71
CA SER A 81 8.11 3.74 -4.83
C SER A 81 6.77 3.03 -5.04
N TYR A 82 5.94 2.87 -4.00
CA TYR A 82 4.62 2.28 -4.14
C TYR A 82 3.71 3.08 -5.07
N PHE A 83 3.88 4.40 -5.09
CA PHE A 83 3.06 5.32 -5.85
C PHE A 83 3.75 5.79 -7.15
N ARG A 84 4.91 5.26 -7.49
CA ARG A 84 5.62 5.58 -8.75
C ARG A 84 5.28 4.58 -9.85
N ASP A 85 5.77 4.83 -11.05
CA ASP A 85 5.30 4.16 -12.28
C ASP A 85 5.45 2.63 -12.29
N ASP A 86 6.36 2.07 -11.50
CA ASP A 86 6.52 0.62 -11.38
C ASP A 86 5.37 -0.07 -10.64
N THR A 87 4.80 0.57 -9.63
CA THR A 87 3.81 -0.04 -8.72
C THR A 87 2.43 0.61 -8.88
N LYS A 88 2.39 1.91 -9.17
CA LYS A 88 1.19 2.71 -9.48
C LYS A 88 0.05 2.50 -8.48
N LEU A 89 0.40 2.35 -7.20
CA LEU A 89 -0.59 2.49 -6.14
C LEU A 89 -1.11 3.95 -6.13
N TRP A 90 -2.33 4.15 -5.65
CA TRP A 90 -2.97 5.46 -5.61
C TRP A 90 -3.51 5.79 -4.22
N PHE A 91 -3.84 7.07 -4.03
CA PHE A 91 -4.61 7.54 -2.88
C PHE A 91 -6.10 7.62 -3.24
N PRO A 92 -7.02 7.45 -2.28
CA PRO A 92 -6.74 6.80 -1.00
C PRO A 92 -6.29 5.35 -1.24
N ILE A 93 -5.41 4.83 -0.39
CA ILE A 93 -4.84 3.49 -0.53
C ILE A 93 -5.99 2.48 -0.56
N PRO A 94 -6.05 1.60 -1.59
CA PRO A 94 -7.17 0.69 -1.78
C PRO A 94 -7.41 -0.22 -0.57
N ARG A 95 -8.67 -0.45 -0.26
CA ARG A 95 -9.06 -1.34 0.85
C ARG A 95 -8.51 -2.76 0.70
N LEU A 96 -8.30 -3.24 -0.53
CA LEU A 96 -7.68 -4.56 -0.74
C LEU A 96 -6.27 -4.62 -0.13
N VAL A 97 -5.49 -3.55 -0.25
CA VAL A 97 -4.12 -3.46 0.28
C VAL A 97 -4.13 -3.49 1.80
N THR A 98 -4.97 -2.65 2.43
CA THR A 98 -5.09 -2.64 3.89
C THR A 98 -5.65 -3.97 4.41
N ALA A 99 -6.78 -4.44 3.87
CA ALA A 99 -7.40 -5.67 4.34
C ALA A 99 -6.50 -6.90 4.15
N TYR A 100 -5.69 -6.95 3.08
CA TYR A 100 -4.73 -8.03 2.89
C TYR A 100 -3.56 -7.95 3.88
N ALA A 101 -3.00 -6.76 4.08
CA ALA A 101 -1.93 -6.55 5.06
C ALA A 101 -2.39 -6.98 6.48
N ARG A 102 -3.62 -6.59 6.87
CA ARG A 102 -4.25 -7.03 8.13
C ARG A 102 -4.40 -8.54 8.22
N ARG A 103 -4.88 -9.21 7.16
CA ARG A 103 -5.03 -10.68 7.13
C ARG A 103 -3.70 -11.41 7.23
N ARG A 104 -2.60 -10.80 6.80
CA ARG A 104 -1.25 -11.33 6.95
C ARG A 104 -0.58 -10.92 8.26
N ASP A 105 -1.28 -10.20 9.13
CA ASP A 105 -0.75 -9.63 10.37
C ASP A 105 0.59 -8.92 10.13
N ALA A 106 0.61 -8.05 9.10
CA ALA A 106 1.81 -7.40 8.59
C ALA A 106 1.54 -5.93 8.26
N ALA A 107 2.55 -5.07 8.43
CA ALA A 107 2.48 -3.67 8.01
C ALA A 107 2.56 -3.56 6.48
N ILE A 108 1.94 -2.53 5.88
CA ILE A 108 2.00 -2.31 4.42
C ILE A 108 3.46 -2.21 3.93
N SER A 109 4.31 -1.53 4.71
CA SER A 109 5.75 -1.41 4.46
C SER A 109 6.55 -2.73 4.51
N GLN A 110 6.00 -3.84 5.00
CA GLN A 110 6.70 -5.14 4.94
C GLN A 110 6.63 -5.75 3.54
N PHE A 111 5.70 -5.32 2.69
CA PHE A 111 5.51 -5.91 1.37
C PHE A 111 6.43 -5.27 0.34
N LEU A 112 7.05 -6.08 -0.51
CA LEU A 112 7.84 -5.58 -1.63
C LEU A 112 6.98 -4.82 -2.64
N ASN A 113 7.60 -3.92 -3.41
CA ASN A 113 6.93 -3.21 -4.52
C ASN A 113 6.23 -4.17 -5.50
N GLY A 114 6.88 -5.29 -5.85
CA GLY A 114 6.29 -6.32 -6.71
C GLY A 114 5.00 -6.92 -6.15
N SER A 115 4.85 -6.97 -4.82
CA SER A 115 3.63 -7.45 -4.17
C SER A 115 2.44 -6.53 -4.44
N TRP A 116 2.63 -5.22 -4.27
CA TRP A 116 1.58 -4.23 -4.53
C TRP A 116 1.31 -4.04 -6.01
N ARG A 117 2.32 -4.23 -6.88
CA ARG A 117 2.12 -4.25 -8.33
C ARG A 117 1.16 -5.36 -8.76
N ILE A 118 1.30 -6.55 -8.20
CA ILE A 118 0.37 -7.67 -8.46
C ILE A 118 -1.04 -7.33 -7.96
N ALA A 119 -1.15 -6.76 -6.75
CA ALA A 119 -2.44 -6.33 -6.21
C ALA A 119 -3.12 -5.31 -7.11
N VAL A 120 -2.37 -4.30 -7.55
CA VAL A 120 -2.88 -3.26 -8.45
C VAL A 120 -3.30 -3.86 -9.80
N ALA A 121 -2.46 -4.67 -10.44
CA ALA A 121 -2.80 -5.28 -11.72
C ALA A 121 -4.08 -6.12 -11.66
N LEU A 122 -4.26 -6.90 -10.59
CA LEU A 122 -5.50 -7.66 -10.37
C LEU A 122 -6.70 -6.75 -10.08
N MET A 123 -6.53 -5.64 -9.35
CA MET A 123 -7.59 -4.66 -9.14
C MET A 123 -8.02 -3.99 -10.44
N VAL A 124 -7.08 -3.60 -11.30
CA VAL A 124 -7.36 -3.00 -12.62
C VAL A 124 -8.08 -4.02 -13.52
N MET A 125 -7.56 -5.25 -13.63
CA MET A 125 -8.22 -6.29 -14.42
C MET A 125 -9.64 -6.59 -13.93
N ALA A 126 -9.85 -6.70 -12.63
CA ALA A 126 -11.18 -6.92 -12.06
C ALA A 126 -12.11 -5.73 -12.32
N ALA A 127 -11.60 -4.50 -12.26
CA ALA A 127 -12.33 -3.27 -12.57
C ALA A 127 -12.74 -3.18 -14.06
N GLU A 128 -11.91 -3.66 -14.98
CA GLU A 128 -12.22 -3.72 -16.42
C GLU A 128 -13.41 -4.63 -16.73
N ILE A 129 -13.48 -5.80 -16.07
CA ILE A 129 -14.53 -6.80 -16.30
C ILE A 129 -15.74 -6.65 -15.35
N ASP A 130 -15.86 -5.51 -14.67
CA ASP A 130 -16.92 -5.18 -13.72
C ASP A 130 -17.05 -6.15 -12.51
N ILE A 131 -15.94 -6.77 -12.08
CA ILE A 131 -15.88 -7.70 -10.94
C ILE A 131 -15.23 -7.04 -9.72
N SER A 132 -15.79 -7.27 -8.54
CA SER A 132 -15.15 -6.89 -7.28
C SER A 132 -14.10 -7.92 -6.86
N LEU A 133 -12.83 -7.50 -6.72
CA LEU A 133 -11.76 -8.35 -6.21
C LEU A 133 -11.82 -8.44 -4.68
N SER A 134 -12.19 -9.60 -4.14
CA SER A 134 -12.19 -9.84 -2.70
C SER A 134 -10.81 -10.26 -2.19
N VAL A 135 -10.52 -10.02 -0.91
CA VAL A 135 -9.25 -10.45 -0.30
C VAL A 135 -9.07 -11.97 -0.38
N ARG A 136 -10.16 -12.74 -0.22
CA ARG A 136 -10.14 -14.20 -0.38
C ARG A 136 -9.78 -14.61 -1.80
N THR A 137 -10.39 -13.97 -2.80
CA THR A 137 -10.06 -14.23 -4.22
C THR A 137 -8.59 -13.92 -4.49
N PHE A 138 -8.08 -12.81 -3.96
CA PHE A 138 -6.67 -12.45 -4.10
C PHE A 138 -5.73 -13.48 -3.43
N GLU A 139 -6.09 -14.04 -2.27
CA GLU A 139 -5.36 -15.14 -1.62
C GLU A 139 -5.37 -16.46 -2.42
N GLU A 140 -6.43 -16.74 -3.16
CA GLU A 140 -6.50 -17.91 -4.04
C GLU A 140 -5.63 -17.72 -5.28
N LEU A 141 -5.59 -16.50 -5.85
CA LEU A 141 -4.80 -16.19 -7.03
C LEU A 141 -3.30 -16.06 -6.76
N THR A 142 -2.92 -15.78 -5.50
CA THR A 142 -1.54 -15.47 -5.12
C THR A 142 -0.99 -16.43 -4.06
N SER A 143 0.33 -16.42 -3.91
CA SER A 143 1.05 -17.00 -2.78
C SER A 143 1.89 -15.91 -2.11
N VAL A 144 2.19 -16.09 -0.83
CA VAL A 144 3.06 -15.20 -0.07
C VAL A 144 4.28 -15.97 0.43
N SER A 145 5.45 -15.36 0.31
CA SER A 145 6.70 -15.87 0.84
C SER A 145 7.34 -14.84 1.76
N SER A 146 7.78 -15.28 2.94
CA SER A 146 8.64 -14.47 3.82
C SER A 146 10.08 -14.53 3.31
N LEU A 147 10.74 -13.38 3.30
CA LEU A 147 12.18 -13.26 3.09
C LEU A 147 12.88 -13.17 4.45
N GLU A 148 14.21 -13.35 4.46
CA GLU A 148 15.03 -13.39 5.68
C GLU A 148 14.89 -12.11 6.53
N ASP A 149 14.67 -10.96 5.89
CA ASP A 149 14.60 -9.65 6.54
C ASP A 149 13.21 -9.28 7.09
N GLY A 150 12.29 -10.23 7.22
CA GLY A 150 10.90 -9.98 7.62
C GLY A 150 10.05 -9.29 6.55
N LEU A 151 10.55 -9.23 5.32
CA LEU A 151 9.84 -8.74 4.14
C LEU A 151 8.94 -9.82 3.54
N LEU A 152 7.84 -9.38 2.93
CA LEU A 152 6.85 -10.24 2.30
C LEU A 152 6.82 -10.00 0.79
N SER A 153 6.95 -11.09 0.05
CA SER A 153 6.72 -11.10 -1.39
C SER A 153 5.41 -11.82 -1.69
N ILE A 154 4.49 -11.13 -2.36
CA ILE A 154 3.33 -11.74 -3.00
C ILE A 154 3.76 -12.13 -4.42
N LYS A 155 3.35 -13.33 -4.85
CA LYS A 155 3.57 -13.84 -6.20
C LYS A 155 2.27 -14.38 -6.76
N MET A 156 2.05 -14.25 -8.06
CA MET A 156 0.97 -14.99 -8.71
C MET A 156 1.24 -16.49 -8.57
N ARG A 157 0.19 -17.28 -8.33
CA ARG A 157 0.33 -18.73 -8.40
C ARG A 157 0.59 -19.14 -9.85
N PRO A 158 1.45 -20.13 -10.11
CA PRO A 158 1.81 -20.53 -11.46
C PRO A 158 0.59 -20.83 -12.37
N SER A 159 -0.43 -21.50 -11.83
CA SER A 159 -1.65 -21.87 -12.56
C SER A 159 -2.55 -20.68 -12.92
N TYR A 160 -2.34 -19.52 -12.31
CA TYR A 160 -3.13 -18.30 -12.53
C TYR A 160 -2.27 -17.14 -13.02
N ASN A 161 -1.04 -17.40 -13.45
CA ASN A 161 -0.11 -16.33 -13.78
C ASN A 161 -0.51 -15.64 -15.10
N VAL A 162 -1.23 -14.53 -14.98
CA VAL A 162 -1.68 -13.69 -16.08
C VAL A 162 -0.89 -12.39 -16.20
N ILE A 163 0.06 -12.15 -15.30
CA ILE A 163 0.84 -10.91 -15.23
C ILE A 163 2.29 -11.21 -15.67
N GLY A 164 2.73 -10.61 -16.77
CA GLY A 164 4.08 -10.78 -17.31
C GLY A 164 4.77 -9.44 -17.63
N GLY A 165 6.06 -9.48 -17.96
CA GLY A 165 6.80 -8.34 -18.50
C GLY A 165 7.13 -7.20 -17.53
N HIS A 166 6.76 -7.30 -16.25
CA HIS A 166 7.05 -6.25 -15.26
C HIS A 166 8.50 -6.32 -14.74
N PRO A 167 9.07 -5.20 -14.23
CA PRO A 167 10.40 -5.22 -13.64
C PRO A 167 10.54 -6.24 -12.50
N ASN A 168 11.61 -7.05 -12.52
CA ASN A 168 11.86 -8.06 -11.48
C ASN A 168 12.32 -7.45 -10.16
N LYS A 169 12.88 -6.23 -10.19
CA LYS A 169 13.41 -5.51 -9.03
C LYS A 169 13.06 -4.02 -9.15
N THR A 170 12.76 -3.40 -8.03
CA THR A 170 12.71 -1.93 -7.92
C THR A 170 14.00 -1.51 -7.24
N LEU A 171 14.80 -0.67 -7.88
CA LEU A 171 16.09 -0.22 -7.33
C LEU A 171 15.86 0.75 -6.17
N ASP A 172 16.66 0.60 -5.10
CA ASP A 172 16.72 1.50 -3.95
C ASP A 172 15.37 1.83 -3.30
N TRP A 173 14.38 0.95 -3.47
CA TRP A 173 13.01 1.19 -3.01
C TRP A 173 12.93 1.46 -1.50
N GLN A 174 13.81 0.83 -0.71
CA GLN A 174 13.83 0.96 0.74
C GLN A 174 14.38 2.31 1.25
N ARG A 175 14.98 3.13 0.36
CA ARG A 175 15.63 4.39 0.77
C ARG A 175 14.66 5.54 0.99
N SER A 176 13.52 5.56 0.30
CA SER A 176 12.57 6.68 0.35
C SER A 176 11.23 6.23 0.91
N TYR A 177 11.05 6.47 2.21
CA TYR A 177 9.82 6.18 2.95
C TYR A 177 9.34 7.37 3.76
N PHE A 178 8.03 7.44 3.96
CA PHE A 178 7.39 8.46 4.77
C PHE A 178 6.21 7.86 5.55
N TYR A 179 5.74 8.60 6.55
CA TYR A 179 4.57 8.21 7.33
C TYR A 179 3.34 8.93 6.82
N VAL A 180 2.25 8.20 6.69
CA VAL A 180 0.95 8.73 6.28
C VAL A 180 -0.05 8.54 7.41
N LYS A 181 -0.87 9.56 7.69
CA LYS A 181 -1.89 9.51 8.73
C LYS A 181 -2.98 8.50 8.36
N CYS A 182 -3.45 7.73 9.33
CA CYS A 182 -4.53 6.75 9.16
C CYS A 182 -5.90 7.46 9.17
N ASP A 183 -6.26 8.11 8.07
CA ASP A 183 -7.56 8.75 7.88
C ASP A 183 -8.17 8.45 6.51
N ASP A 184 -9.41 8.87 6.30
CA ASP A 184 -10.18 8.65 5.06
C ASP A 184 -9.55 9.32 3.82
N SER A 185 -8.62 10.26 4.01
CA SER A 185 -7.92 10.89 2.89
C SER A 185 -6.80 10.00 2.37
N ALA A 186 -6.12 9.29 3.27
CA ALA A 186 -5.03 8.40 2.93
C ALA A 186 -5.46 6.96 2.62
N PHE A 187 -6.59 6.49 3.16
CA PHE A 187 -7.03 5.10 3.08
C PHE A 187 -8.52 5.00 2.74
N GLU A 188 -8.87 4.08 1.84
CA GLU A 188 -10.28 3.83 1.47
C GLU A 188 -11.06 3.24 2.66
N ASP A 189 -10.36 2.47 3.49
CA ASP A 189 -10.84 1.92 4.75
C ASP A 189 -9.70 2.10 5.76
N PRO A 190 -9.74 3.17 6.58
CA PRO A 190 -8.64 3.51 7.48
C PRO A 190 -8.33 2.39 8.47
N PRO A 191 -7.04 2.12 8.72
CA PRO A 191 -6.63 1.23 9.80
C PRO A 191 -7.18 1.71 11.14
N ASP A 192 -7.89 0.82 11.84
CA ASP A 192 -8.30 0.99 13.23
C ASP A 192 -7.14 0.64 14.20
N ASP A 193 -7.39 0.76 15.51
CA ASP A 193 -6.39 0.45 16.55
C ASP A 193 -5.94 -1.02 16.55
N ASP A 194 -6.74 -1.92 15.96
CA ASP A 194 -6.43 -3.36 15.83
C ASP A 194 -5.44 -3.66 14.69
N PHE A 195 -5.09 -2.66 13.89
CA PHE A 195 -4.20 -2.86 12.75
C PHE A 195 -2.75 -2.97 13.21
N ARG A 196 -2.05 -4.01 12.74
CA ARG A 196 -0.62 -4.14 13.04
C ARG A 196 0.17 -3.10 12.26
N ILE A 197 0.64 -2.09 12.99
CA ILE A 197 1.44 -1.00 12.47
C ILE A 197 2.96 -1.34 12.50
N LEU A 198 3.36 -2.25 13.40
CA LEU A 198 4.74 -2.70 13.56
C LEU A 198 5.06 -3.89 12.65
N TRP A 199 6.30 -4.03 12.23
CA TRP A 199 6.70 -5.19 11.44
C TRP A 199 6.56 -6.48 12.26
N ASN A 200 5.95 -7.50 11.66
CA ASN A 200 5.85 -8.83 12.26
C ASN A 200 7.02 -9.70 11.82
N THR A 201 7.88 -10.06 12.78
CA THR A 201 9.08 -10.90 12.57
C THR A 201 8.79 -12.39 12.71
N LEU A 202 7.61 -12.78 13.19
CA LEU A 202 7.24 -14.18 13.45
C LEU A 202 6.56 -14.87 12.26
N LEU A 203 6.37 -14.15 11.14
CA LEU A 203 5.67 -14.65 9.96
C LEU A 203 6.31 -15.91 9.35
N GLY A 204 7.61 -16.14 9.61
CA GLY A 204 8.30 -17.36 9.18
C GLY A 204 7.79 -18.67 9.78
N ARG A 205 7.01 -18.66 10.87
CA ARG A 205 6.52 -19.89 11.55
C ARG A 205 5.05 -20.25 11.32
N THR A 206 4.24 -19.35 10.76
CA THR A 206 2.77 -19.47 10.72
C THR A 206 2.15 -19.24 9.33
N LEU A 207 2.90 -19.42 8.24
CA LEU A 207 2.35 -19.42 6.88
C LEU A 207 1.49 -20.64 6.54
N SER A 208 1.28 -21.57 7.48
CA SER A 208 0.19 -22.53 7.39
C SER A 208 -1.12 -21.76 7.34
N ARG A 209 -1.89 -21.98 6.25
CA ARG A 209 -3.25 -21.47 6.06
C ARG A 209 -3.98 -21.56 7.42
N PRO A 210 -4.45 -20.45 8.03
CA PRO A 210 -5.19 -20.57 9.26
C PRO A 210 -6.48 -21.32 8.92
N SER A 211 -6.54 -22.60 9.33
CA SER A 211 -7.69 -23.45 9.08
C SER A 211 -8.94 -22.97 9.81
N ASP A 212 -8.80 -22.18 10.87
CA ASP A 212 -9.94 -21.72 11.65
C ASP A 212 -9.71 -20.32 12.22
N PHE A 213 -10.28 -19.32 11.57
CA PHE A 213 -10.63 -18.04 12.19
C PHE A 213 -12.09 -17.72 11.84
N SER A 214 -12.99 -18.53 12.38
CA SER A 214 -14.44 -18.37 12.29
C SER A 214 -15.00 -17.24 13.18
N ARG A 215 -14.18 -16.22 13.51
CA ARG A 215 -14.58 -15.09 14.38
C ARG A 215 -14.16 -13.71 13.85
N ILE A 216 -14.17 -13.52 12.53
CA ILE A 216 -14.30 -12.16 11.97
C ILE A 216 -15.77 -11.99 11.55
N PRO A 217 -16.56 -11.12 12.20
CA PRO A 217 -17.91 -10.87 11.74
C PRO A 217 -17.86 -10.16 10.40
N GLY A 218 -18.55 -10.75 9.42
CA GLY A 218 -19.04 -10.08 8.23
C GLY A 218 -18.15 -10.22 7.00
N ARG A 219 -18.77 -10.66 5.89
CA ARG A 219 -18.30 -10.35 4.54
C ARG A 219 -17.83 -8.90 4.51
N VAL A 220 -16.54 -8.65 4.28
CA VAL A 220 -16.10 -7.36 3.73
C VAL A 220 -16.57 -7.32 2.28
N SER A 221 -17.89 -7.20 2.11
CA SER A 221 -18.49 -6.96 0.82
C SER A 221 -18.17 -5.52 0.45
N CYS A 222 -17.65 -5.35 -0.75
CA CYS A 222 -17.52 -4.03 -1.33
C CYS A 222 -18.92 -3.39 -1.42
N LYS A 223 -19.16 -2.30 -0.68
CA LYS A 223 -20.30 -1.43 -0.98
C LYS A 223 -20.13 -1.01 -2.45
N ARG A 224 -21.18 -1.11 -3.26
CA ARG A 224 -21.12 -0.78 -4.70
C ARG A 224 -20.54 0.62 -4.99
N SER A 225 -20.69 1.56 -4.05
CA SER A 225 -20.10 2.91 -4.13
C SER A 225 -18.56 2.88 -4.07
N CYS A 226 -18.00 2.13 -3.11
CA CYS A 226 -16.56 1.89 -2.97
C CYS A 226 -15.99 1.32 -4.27
N TYR A 227 -16.65 0.31 -4.82
CA TYR A 227 -16.25 -0.35 -6.06
C TYR A 227 -16.14 0.62 -7.24
N ARG A 228 -17.13 1.50 -7.42
CA ARG A 228 -17.14 2.48 -8.53
C ARG A 228 -15.99 3.48 -8.41
N GLU A 229 -15.66 3.91 -7.20
CA GLU A 229 -14.56 4.83 -6.96
C GLU A 229 -13.20 4.14 -7.17
N THR A 230 -13.00 2.95 -6.61
CA THR A 230 -11.80 2.14 -6.87
C THR A 230 -11.63 1.85 -8.36
N ARG A 231 -12.72 1.52 -9.07
CA ARG A 231 -12.73 1.34 -10.54
C ARG A 231 -12.33 2.63 -11.25
N SER A 232 -12.94 3.76 -10.93
CA SER A 232 -12.61 5.04 -11.57
C SER A 232 -11.15 5.42 -11.38
N ARG A 233 -10.56 5.19 -10.20
CA ARG A 233 -9.13 5.48 -9.95
C ARG A 233 -8.21 4.46 -10.61
N ALA A 234 -8.54 3.17 -10.54
CA ALA A 234 -7.81 2.11 -11.21
C ALA A 234 -7.78 2.33 -12.74
N LEU A 235 -8.88 2.75 -13.34
CA LEU A 235 -8.94 3.05 -14.76
C LEU A 235 -8.33 4.42 -15.10
N GLY A 236 -8.54 5.43 -14.25
CA GLY A 236 -7.99 6.78 -14.46
C GLY A 236 -6.46 6.84 -14.42
N GLU A 237 -5.82 6.16 -13.46
CA GLU A 237 -4.35 6.14 -13.32
C GLU A 237 -3.66 5.33 -14.44
N TYR A 238 -4.37 4.40 -15.08
CA TYR A 238 -3.83 3.49 -16.08
C TYR A 238 -4.19 3.86 -17.53
N PHE A 239 -5.33 4.53 -17.75
CA PHE A 239 -5.83 4.82 -19.09
C PHE A 239 -6.01 6.31 -19.41
N LEU A 240 -5.92 7.24 -18.45
CA LEU A 240 -6.09 8.69 -18.70
C LEU A 240 -4.78 9.49 -18.73
N GLY A 241 -3.66 8.86 -19.05
CA GLY A 241 -2.47 9.55 -19.56
C GLY A 241 -2.63 9.78 -21.07
N GLU A 242 -2.50 11.03 -21.51
CA GLU A 242 -2.74 11.44 -22.90
C GLU A 242 -2.11 10.52 -23.97
N GLY A 243 -2.93 10.08 -24.92
CA GLY A 243 -2.52 9.71 -26.28
C GLY A 243 -1.77 8.38 -26.46
N SER A 244 -2.50 7.27 -26.64
CA SER A 244 -2.09 6.19 -27.55
C SER A 244 -3.29 5.34 -27.99
N PRO A 245 -3.43 5.01 -29.29
CA PRO A 245 -4.62 4.36 -29.85
C PRO A 245 -4.52 2.85 -29.66
N PHE A 246 -5.17 2.32 -28.64
CA PHE A 246 -5.65 0.94 -28.73
C PHE A 246 -7.02 0.98 -29.38
N ASP A 247 -7.01 0.88 -30.71
CA ASP A 247 -8.18 0.53 -31.50
C ASP A 247 -8.89 -0.65 -30.83
N ARG A 248 -10.17 -0.45 -30.54
CA ARG A 248 -11.04 -1.52 -30.07
C ARG A 248 -11.02 -2.61 -31.14
N PRO A 249 -10.69 -3.88 -30.81
CA PRO A 249 -11.01 -4.95 -31.73
C PRO A 249 -12.53 -5.01 -31.85
N TYR A 250 -13.04 -4.66 -33.03
CA TYR A 250 -14.38 -5.01 -33.46
C TYR A 250 -14.46 -6.54 -33.42
N PHE A 251 -15.18 -7.10 -32.46
CA PHE A 251 -15.74 -8.43 -32.61
C PHE A 251 -16.89 -8.30 -33.61
N GLN A 252 -16.67 -8.78 -34.83
CA GLN A 252 -17.76 -9.17 -35.73
C GLN A 252 -18.21 -10.58 -35.33
N GLU A 253 -19.53 -10.75 -35.24
CA GLU A 253 -20.24 -12.02 -35.00
C GLU A 253 -19.96 -13.06 -36.10
#